data_AF-A0A4R6ILM1-F1
#
_entry.id   AF-A0A4R6ILM1-F1
#
_cell.length_a   1.000
_cell.length_b   1.000
_cell.length_c   1.000
_cell.angle_alpha   90.00
_cell.angle_beta   90.00
_cell.angle_gamma   90.00
#
_symmetry.space_group_name_H-M   'P 1'
#
loop_
_entity.id
_entity.type
_entity.pdbx_description
1 polymer ?
#
loop_
_entity_poly.entity_id
_entity_poly.type
_entity_poly.pdbx_seq_one_letter_code
_entity_poly.pdbx_strand_id
1 'polypeptide(L)'
;MMKNLLVLFIAVTLLSCKKEPLYGPLNLKNGQEVELLINANYGAENDILLKMPENVSAGAPLSNFEEREPGYIYRVKAKFHNNDNPPADGSSQEFEFVKVLSKAQYKGNESFKIQIITSYVPGGPVIRMGRKGSDYFFIPEKLQFTFANTTIQSQLEEIMQNADEIRASWPKITQPKWKSITATVIHDPNKFGKAYLVQKLDFVQ
;
A
#
# COMPACT_ATOMS: atom_id res chain seq x y z
N MET A 1 20.76 -53.95 -37.31
CA MET A 1 19.76 -52.85 -37.34
C MET A 1 19.36 -52.48 -35.91
N MET A 2 20.20 -51.80 -35.13
CA MET A 2 19.85 -51.35 -33.76
C MET A 2 20.74 -50.20 -33.24
N LYS A 3 21.63 -49.65 -34.07
CA LYS A 3 22.60 -48.61 -33.68
C LYS A 3 22.04 -47.19 -33.84
N ASN A 4 21.06 -47.02 -34.73
CA ASN A 4 20.42 -45.72 -34.98
C ASN A 4 19.25 -45.43 -34.01
N LEU A 5 18.80 -46.42 -33.21
CA LEU A 5 17.73 -46.22 -32.23
C LEU A 5 18.25 -45.56 -30.92
N LEU A 6 19.51 -45.85 -30.56
CA LEU A 6 20.17 -45.30 -29.36
C LEU A 6 20.47 -43.80 -29.50
N VAL A 7 20.79 -43.34 -30.72
CA VAL A 7 21.04 -41.92 -31.02
C VAL A 7 19.76 -41.09 -30.92
N LEU A 8 18.61 -41.67 -31.26
CA LEU A 8 17.31 -41.00 -31.16
C LEU A 8 16.89 -40.79 -29.69
N PHE A 9 17.17 -41.74 -28.80
CA PHE A 9 16.85 -41.60 -27.37
C PHE A 9 17.72 -40.57 -26.63
N ILE A 10 18.98 -40.38 -27.04
CA ILE A 10 19.88 -39.36 -26.47
C ILE A 10 19.51 -37.95 -26.95
N ALA A 11 18.96 -37.81 -28.16
CA ALA A 11 18.52 -36.51 -28.66
C ALA A 11 17.26 -35.98 -27.94
N VAL A 12 16.39 -36.87 -27.44
CA VAL A 12 15.14 -36.49 -26.75
C VAL A 12 15.39 -36.06 -25.30
N THR A 13 16.46 -36.53 -24.65
CA THR A 13 16.80 -36.14 -23.26
C THR A 13 17.49 -34.79 -23.15
N LEU A 14 17.94 -34.21 -24.28
CA LEU A 14 18.52 -32.86 -24.35
C LEU A 14 17.49 -31.75 -24.62
N LEU A 15 16.20 -32.09 -24.74
CA LEU A 15 15.09 -31.15 -24.54
C LEU A 15 14.99 -30.82 -23.05
N SER A 16 16.05 -30.20 -22.52
CA SER A 16 16.06 -29.64 -21.18
C SER A 16 14.98 -28.57 -21.14
N CYS A 17 13.85 -28.90 -20.51
CA CYS A 17 12.86 -27.91 -20.11
C CYS A 17 13.60 -26.80 -19.36
N LYS A 18 13.78 -25.64 -20.00
CA LYS A 18 14.33 -24.46 -19.32
C LYS A 18 13.47 -24.22 -18.10
N LYS A 19 14.06 -24.40 -16.91
CA LYS A 19 13.37 -24.12 -15.66
C LYS A 19 12.95 -22.66 -15.70
N GLU A 20 11.64 -22.41 -15.57
CA GLU A 20 11.13 -21.05 -15.50
C GLU A 20 11.84 -20.29 -14.37
N PRO A 21 12.26 -19.04 -14.63
CA PRO A 21 12.91 -18.23 -13.61
C PRO A 21 11.97 -17.99 -12.44
N LEU A 22 12.56 -17.94 -11.24
CA LEU A 22 11.88 -17.62 -9.99
C LEU A 22 12.35 -16.25 -9.52
N TYR A 23 11.43 -15.44 -9.02
CA TYR A 23 11.67 -14.04 -8.71
C TYR A 23 11.32 -13.71 -7.26
N GLY A 24 12.09 -12.78 -6.70
CA GLY A 24 11.85 -12.20 -5.38
C GLY A 24 12.04 -13.18 -4.22
N PRO A 25 11.82 -12.72 -2.97
CA PRO A 25 12.01 -13.53 -1.76
C PRO A 25 11.02 -14.70 -1.65
N LEU A 26 9.94 -14.66 -2.45
CA LEU A 26 8.88 -15.67 -2.45
C LEU A 26 9.06 -16.73 -3.53
N ASN A 27 10.13 -16.63 -4.34
CA ASN A 27 10.45 -17.57 -5.43
C ASN A 27 9.24 -17.81 -6.37
N LEU A 28 8.59 -16.73 -6.81
CA LEU A 28 7.40 -16.81 -7.67
C LEU A 28 7.79 -16.87 -9.14
N LYS A 29 7.00 -17.59 -9.94
CA LYS A 29 7.12 -17.57 -11.40
C LYS A 29 6.33 -16.40 -11.97
N ASN A 30 6.79 -15.85 -13.08
CA ASN A 30 6.01 -14.85 -13.81
C ASN A 30 4.66 -15.45 -14.24
N GLY A 31 3.58 -14.72 -14.02
CA GLY A 31 2.21 -15.15 -14.28
C GLY A 31 1.62 -16.11 -13.25
N GLN A 32 2.34 -16.46 -12.18
CA GLN A 32 1.82 -17.32 -11.12
C GLN A 32 0.71 -16.60 -10.35
N GLU A 33 -0.43 -17.26 -10.20
CA GLU A 33 -1.50 -16.75 -9.37
C GLU A 33 -1.26 -17.08 -7.89
N VAL A 34 -1.52 -16.11 -7.03
CA VAL A 34 -1.42 -16.22 -5.57
C VAL A 34 -2.67 -15.65 -4.90
N GLU A 35 -2.82 -15.95 -3.62
CA GLU A 35 -3.78 -15.29 -2.76
C GLU A 35 -3.06 -14.26 -1.88
N LEU A 36 -3.64 -13.07 -1.78
CA LEU A 36 -3.11 -11.98 -0.99
C LEU A 36 -4.13 -11.52 0.05
N LEU A 37 -3.65 -11.12 1.21
CA LEU A 37 -4.42 -10.52 2.28
C LEU A 37 -4.10 -9.02 2.36
N ILE A 38 -5.13 -8.20 2.25
CA ILE A 38 -5.09 -6.75 2.41
C ILE A 38 -5.72 -6.43 3.75
N ASN A 39 -5.00 -5.71 4.61
CA ASN A 39 -5.50 -5.39 5.94
C ASN A 39 -6.42 -4.16 5.95
N ALA A 40 -7.11 -4.00 7.08
CA ALA A 40 -8.12 -2.97 7.30
C ALA A 40 -7.55 -1.56 7.48
N ASN A 41 -6.27 -1.42 7.80
CA ASN A 41 -5.65 -0.16 8.21
C ASN A 41 -5.06 0.56 7.00
N TYR A 42 -5.91 0.91 6.03
CA TYR A 42 -5.51 1.55 4.77
C TYR A 42 -4.65 2.79 5.01
N GLY A 43 -3.41 2.73 4.53
CA GLY A 43 -2.40 3.79 4.56
C GLY A 43 -1.69 3.97 5.90
N ALA A 44 -1.88 3.03 6.83
CA ALA A 44 -1.10 2.93 8.06
C ALA A 44 0.34 2.46 7.79
N GLU A 45 1.23 2.66 8.76
CA GLU A 45 2.62 2.18 8.70
C GLU A 45 2.70 0.65 8.57
N ASN A 46 1.73 -0.06 9.16
CA ASN A 46 1.62 -1.52 9.10
C ASN A 46 0.65 -1.99 8.00
N ASP A 47 0.33 -1.14 7.02
CA ASP A 47 -0.44 -1.50 5.83
C ASP A 47 0.38 -2.39 4.87
N ILE A 48 0.68 -3.61 5.30
CA ILE A 48 1.51 -4.57 4.57
C ILE A 48 0.60 -5.58 3.87
N LEU A 49 0.83 -5.75 2.57
CA LEU A 49 0.24 -6.80 1.75
C LEU A 49 0.89 -8.15 2.10
N LEU A 50 0.08 -9.14 2.47
CA LEU A 50 0.58 -10.46 2.86
C LEU A 50 0.24 -11.51 1.81
N LYS A 51 1.19 -12.41 1.50
CA LYS A 51 0.93 -13.61 0.71
C LYS A 51 0.37 -14.71 1.61
N MET A 52 -0.71 -15.34 1.15
CA MET A 52 -1.34 -16.50 1.78
C MET A 52 -0.80 -17.82 1.21
N PRO A 53 -0.87 -18.92 1.97
CA PRO A 53 -1.32 -19.01 3.38
C PRO A 53 -0.24 -18.69 4.42
N GLU A 54 1.00 -18.42 4.01
CA GLU A 54 2.13 -18.30 4.93
C GLU A 54 2.13 -17.01 5.76
N ASN A 55 1.28 -16.03 5.41
CA ASN A 55 1.16 -14.72 6.07
C ASN A 55 2.48 -13.94 6.10
N VAL A 56 3.27 -14.07 5.05
CA VAL A 56 4.53 -13.35 4.87
C VAL A 56 4.33 -12.12 4.00
N SER A 57 5.17 -11.09 4.16
CA SER A 57 5.14 -9.92 3.29
C SER A 57 5.22 -10.33 1.82
N ALA A 58 4.31 -9.79 1.00
CA ALA A 58 4.24 -10.08 -0.42
C ALA A 58 5.45 -9.50 -1.19
N GLY A 59 6.13 -8.49 -0.63
CA GLY A 59 7.36 -7.91 -1.18
C GLY A 59 7.19 -7.07 -2.46
N ALA A 60 5.99 -7.00 -3.03
CA ALA A 60 5.65 -6.22 -4.21
C ALA A 60 4.26 -5.59 -4.06
N PRO A 61 3.97 -4.45 -4.72
CA PRO A 61 2.66 -3.79 -4.65
C PRO A 61 1.57 -4.58 -5.36
N LEU A 62 0.31 -4.32 -4.98
CA LEU A 62 -0.88 -4.76 -5.71
C LEU A 62 -1.38 -3.62 -6.60
N SER A 63 -1.45 -3.84 -7.91
CA SER A 63 -2.01 -2.91 -8.88
C SER A 63 -3.47 -3.25 -9.23
N ASN A 64 -4.19 -2.26 -9.77
CA ASN A 64 -5.58 -2.37 -10.25
C ASN A 64 -6.64 -2.79 -9.20
N PHE A 65 -6.36 -2.61 -7.91
CA PHE A 65 -7.34 -2.83 -6.84
C PHE A 65 -7.95 -1.50 -6.36
N GLU A 66 -9.04 -1.07 -6.99
CA GLU A 66 -9.69 0.22 -6.69
C GLU A 66 -10.80 0.13 -5.63
N GLU A 67 -11.27 -1.08 -5.34
CA GLU A 67 -12.37 -1.39 -4.41
C GLU A 67 -11.99 -1.26 -2.93
N ARG A 68 -10.81 -0.71 -2.62
CA ARG A 68 -10.30 -0.67 -1.25
C ARG A 68 -11.10 0.28 -0.38
N GLU A 69 -11.80 -0.30 0.60
CA GLU A 69 -12.44 0.44 1.69
C GLU A 69 -11.62 0.33 2.99
N PRO A 70 -11.39 1.44 3.71
CA PRO A 70 -10.88 1.42 5.08
C PRO A 70 -11.71 0.52 5.99
N GLY A 71 -11.11 -0.11 7.00
CA GLY A 71 -11.86 -0.93 7.96
C GLY A 71 -12.30 -2.30 7.42
N TYR A 72 -11.91 -2.68 6.20
CA TYR A 72 -12.21 -4.00 5.64
C TYR A 72 -10.94 -4.80 5.36
N ILE A 73 -10.99 -6.09 5.69
CA ILE A 73 -9.98 -7.07 5.31
C ILE A 73 -10.43 -7.71 4.00
N TYR A 74 -9.52 -7.79 3.03
CA TYR A 74 -9.76 -8.45 1.76
C TYR A 74 -8.83 -9.64 1.60
N ARG A 75 -9.36 -10.77 1.13
CA ARG A 75 -8.58 -11.79 0.45
C ARG A 75 -8.82 -11.64 -1.03
N VAL A 76 -7.76 -11.50 -1.80
CA VAL A 76 -7.83 -11.32 -3.25
C VAL A 76 -7.01 -12.38 -3.95
N LYS A 77 -7.44 -12.74 -5.15
CA LYS A 77 -6.62 -13.47 -6.11
C LYS A 77 -5.83 -12.43 -6.91
N ALA A 78 -4.53 -12.64 -7.07
CA ALA A 78 -3.69 -11.79 -7.88
C ALA A 78 -2.70 -12.62 -8.71
N LYS A 79 -2.22 -12.04 -9.81
CA LYS A 79 -1.23 -12.64 -10.69
C LYS A 79 0.09 -11.93 -10.49
N PHE A 80 1.17 -12.68 -10.24
CA PHE A 80 2.50 -12.09 -10.09
C PHE A 80 3.08 -11.73 -11.45
N HIS A 81 3.61 -10.52 -11.57
CA HIS A 81 4.28 -10.03 -12.78
C HIS A 81 5.69 -9.58 -12.44
N ASN A 82 6.65 -10.07 -13.23
CA ASN A 82 8.01 -9.54 -13.26
C ASN A 82 8.23 -8.80 -14.58
N ASN A 83 8.57 -7.52 -14.50
CA ASN A 83 9.02 -6.71 -15.61
C ASN A 83 10.56 -6.77 -15.68
N ASP A 84 11.10 -7.32 -16.76
CA ASP A 84 12.54 -7.43 -16.98
C ASP A 84 13.20 -6.06 -17.27
N ASN A 85 12.40 -5.06 -17.69
CA ASN A 85 12.85 -3.70 -17.97
C ASN A 85 11.96 -2.67 -17.23
N PRO A 86 12.03 -2.59 -15.89
CA PRO A 86 11.26 -1.62 -15.13
C PRO A 86 11.74 -0.19 -15.39
N PRO A 87 10.88 0.83 -15.18
CA PRO A 87 11.33 2.20 -15.00
C PRO A 87 12.40 2.30 -13.90
N ALA A 88 13.30 3.27 -14.01
CA ALA A 88 14.40 3.43 -13.05
C ALA A 88 13.93 3.65 -11.60
N ASP A 89 12.74 4.23 -11.42
CA ASP A 89 12.06 4.49 -10.15
C ASP A 89 10.91 3.50 -9.86
N GLY A 90 10.70 2.51 -10.73
CA GLY A 90 9.63 1.52 -10.63
C GLY A 90 10.08 0.19 -10.04
N SER A 91 9.18 -0.51 -9.37
CA SER A 91 9.41 -1.90 -8.99
C SER A 91 9.48 -2.79 -10.23
N SER A 92 10.42 -3.73 -10.26
CA SER A 92 10.44 -4.81 -11.26
C SER A 92 9.34 -5.83 -11.04
N GLN A 93 8.70 -5.83 -9.87
CA GLN A 93 7.73 -6.83 -9.46
C GLN A 93 6.43 -6.16 -9.04
N GLU A 94 5.30 -6.74 -9.44
CA GLU A 94 3.97 -6.33 -8.99
C GLU A 94 3.02 -7.53 -8.95
N PHE A 95 1.91 -7.35 -8.25
CA PHE A 95 0.76 -8.24 -8.29
C PHE A 95 -0.37 -7.53 -9.03
N GLU A 96 -0.84 -8.11 -10.13
CA GLU A 96 -2.03 -7.64 -10.83
C GLU A 96 -3.27 -8.23 -10.16
N PHE A 97 -4.18 -7.39 -9.70
CA PHE A 97 -5.46 -7.82 -9.14
C PHE A 97 -6.29 -8.61 -10.16
N VAL A 98 -6.82 -9.77 -9.76
CA VAL A 98 -7.72 -10.59 -10.59
C VAL A 98 -9.15 -10.55 -10.09
N LYS A 99 -9.37 -10.82 -8.79
CA LYS A 99 -10.70 -10.77 -8.17
C LYS A 99 -10.64 -10.78 -6.64
N VAL A 100 -11.71 -10.29 -6.01
CA VAL A 100 -11.94 -10.49 -4.58
C VAL A 100 -12.40 -11.93 -4.32
N LEU A 101 -11.78 -12.61 -3.37
CA LEU A 101 -12.17 -13.93 -2.88
C LEU A 101 -13.07 -13.81 -1.64
N SER A 102 -12.76 -12.87 -0.76
CA SER A 102 -13.60 -12.54 0.40
C SER A 102 -13.36 -11.11 0.87
N LYS A 103 -14.42 -10.49 1.39
CA LYS A 103 -14.39 -9.20 2.07
C LYS A 103 -15.00 -9.38 3.46
N ALA A 104 -14.31 -8.93 4.50
CA ALA A 104 -14.78 -9.00 5.87
C ALA A 104 -14.62 -7.65 6.56
N GLN A 105 -15.66 -7.20 7.27
CA GLN A 105 -15.57 -6.01 8.09
C GLN A 105 -14.65 -6.28 9.29
N TYR A 106 -13.69 -5.40 9.52
CA TYR A 106 -12.84 -5.46 10.68
C TYR A 106 -13.63 -5.19 11.96
N LYS A 107 -13.38 -5.97 13.01
CA LYS A 107 -14.11 -5.89 14.28
C LYS A 107 -13.23 -5.43 15.45
N GLY A 108 -11.93 -5.25 15.22
CA GLY A 108 -11.02 -4.71 16.22
C GLY A 108 -11.18 -3.21 16.40
N ASN A 109 -10.72 -2.71 17.53
CA ASN A 109 -10.74 -1.30 17.92
C ASN A 109 -9.36 -0.79 18.36
N GLU A 110 -8.32 -1.57 18.11
CA GLU A 110 -6.96 -1.21 18.47
C GLU A 110 -6.47 -0.02 17.65
N SER A 111 -5.66 0.81 18.30
CA SER A 111 -5.06 1.98 17.67
C SER A 111 -3.90 1.58 16.76
N PHE A 112 -3.74 2.30 15.65
CA PHE A 112 -2.64 2.17 14.72
C PHE A 112 -2.10 3.53 14.29
N LYS A 113 -0.94 3.53 13.61
CA LYS A 113 -0.21 4.74 13.25
C LYS A 113 -0.31 5.06 11.76
N ILE A 114 -0.52 6.34 11.47
CA ILE A 114 -0.49 6.90 10.12
C ILE A 114 0.52 8.03 10.04
N GLN A 115 1.37 7.97 9.03
CA GLN A 115 2.32 9.02 8.73
C GLN A 115 1.64 10.11 7.86
N ILE A 116 1.52 11.33 8.40
CA ILE A 116 0.90 12.46 7.70
C ILE A 116 1.91 13.17 6.79
N ILE A 117 3.18 13.29 7.19
CA ILE A 117 4.24 13.86 6.34
C ILE A 117 5.08 12.75 5.75
N THR A 118 5.14 12.66 4.42
CA THR A 118 5.95 11.69 3.68
C THR A 118 6.86 12.39 2.69
N SER A 119 8.07 11.89 2.49
CA SER A 119 9.01 12.45 1.51
C SER A 119 9.11 11.57 0.27
N TYR A 120 9.00 12.20 -0.89
CA TYR A 120 9.26 11.56 -2.19
C TYR A 120 10.52 12.18 -2.79
N VAL A 121 11.36 11.38 -3.45
CA VAL A 121 12.57 11.88 -4.13
C VAL A 121 12.28 11.97 -5.63
N PRO A 122 12.59 13.08 -6.33
CA PRO A 122 13.20 14.34 -5.85
C PRO A 122 12.21 15.36 -5.25
N GLY A 123 10.93 15.02 -5.08
CA GLY A 123 9.83 15.95 -4.75
C GLY A 123 9.82 16.58 -3.34
N GLY A 124 10.65 16.11 -2.40
CA GLY A 124 10.67 16.60 -1.02
C GLY A 124 9.50 16.10 -0.15
N PRO A 125 9.39 16.61 1.09
CA PRO A 125 8.31 16.26 2.00
C PRO A 125 6.96 16.83 1.56
N VAL A 126 5.92 16.02 1.70
CA VAL A 126 4.53 16.33 1.34
C VAL A 126 3.65 16.03 2.55
N ILE A 127 2.76 16.98 2.88
CA ILE A 127 1.70 16.78 3.86
C ILE A 127 0.53 16.07 3.17
N ARG A 128 0.31 14.80 3.51
CA ARG A 128 -0.77 13.93 3.01
C ARG A 128 -2.10 14.20 3.71
N MET A 129 -2.53 15.45 3.69
CA MET A 129 -3.82 15.85 4.23
C MET A 129 -4.46 16.92 3.35
N GLY A 130 -5.74 16.74 3.03
CA GLY A 130 -6.55 17.69 2.29
C GLY A 130 -7.73 18.18 3.13
N ARG A 131 -8.45 19.19 2.63
CA ARG A 131 -9.71 19.64 3.21
C ARG A 131 -10.77 19.85 2.15
N LYS A 132 -12.04 19.61 2.51
CA LYS A 132 -13.23 19.97 1.71
C LYS A 132 -14.26 20.55 2.66
N GLY A 133 -14.50 21.85 2.59
CA GLY A 133 -15.27 22.55 3.63
C GLY A 133 -14.58 22.43 4.99
N SER A 134 -15.30 21.93 5.99
CA SER A 134 -14.81 21.70 7.35
C SER A 134 -14.21 20.30 7.58
N ASP A 135 -14.23 19.42 6.56
CA ASP A 135 -13.77 18.04 6.70
C ASP A 135 -12.31 17.89 6.26
N TYR A 136 -11.52 17.18 7.07
CA TYR A 136 -10.12 16.82 6.80
C TYR A 136 -10.01 15.43 6.19
N PHE A 137 -9.19 15.26 5.17
CA PHE A 137 -9.04 13.99 4.44
C PHE A 137 -7.59 13.53 4.41
N PHE A 138 -7.37 12.26 4.73
CA PHE A 138 -6.10 11.59 4.48
C PHE A 138 -6.01 11.07 3.03
N ILE A 139 -7.11 10.48 2.55
CA ILE A 139 -7.28 10.10 1.15
C ILE A 139 -8.47 10.89 0.63
N PRO A 140 -8.28 11.77 -0.37
CA PRO A 140 -9.35 12.61 -0.89
C PRO A 140 -10.62 11.80 -1.19
N GLU A 141 -11.74 12.24 -0.62
CA GLU A 141 -13.08 11.67 -0.81
C GLU A 141 -13.26 10.18 -0.41
N LYS A 142 -12.21 9.50 0.05
CA LYS A 142 -12.26 8.09 0.49
C LYS A 142 -12.08 7.92 2.00
N LEU A 143 -11.21 8.72 2.63
CA LEU A 143 -10.84 8.54 4.03
C LEU A 143 -10.68 9.88 4.75
N GLN A 144 -11.64 10.17 5.61
CA GLN A 144 -11.68 11.35 6.47
C GLN A 144 -10.84 11.15 7.75
N PHE A 145 -10.25 12.22 8.27
CA PHE A 145 -9.85 12.31 9.68
C PHE A 145 -10.95 13.00 10.49
N THR A 146 -11.47 12.29 11.48
CA THR A 146 -12.25 12.87 12.57
C THR A 146 -11.36 13.03 13.80
N PHE A 147 -11.83 13.76 14.81
CA PHE A 147 -11.02 14.15 15.95
C PHE A 147 -11.69 13.75 17.27
N ALA A 148 -10.90 13.21 18.20
CA ALA A 148 -11.41 12.76 19.50
C ALA A 148 -11.82 13.92 20.42
N ASN A 149 -11.28 15.12 20.22
CA ASN A 149 -11.58 16.32 21.02
C ASN A 149 -11.16 17.60 20.27
N THR A 150 -11.46 18.75 20.87
CA THR A 150 -11.17 20.08 20.31
C THR A 150 -9.67 20.36 20.17
N THR A 151 -8.82 19.80 21.04
CA THR A 151 -7.36 19.94 20.91
C THR A 151 -6.86 19.29 19.61
N ILE A 152 -7.30 18.05 19.33
CA ILE A 152 -6.95 17.37 18.08
C ILE A 152 -7.50 18.14 16.87
N GLN A 153 -8.71 18.67 16.96
CA GLN A 153 -9.28 19.49 15.89
C GLN A 153 -8.41 20.71 15.56
N SER A 154 -7.98 21.47 16.58
CA SER A 154 -7.12 22.64 16.40
C SER A 154 -5.76 22.25 15.80
N GLN A 155 -5.19 21.12 16.21
CA GLN A 155 -3.94 20.62 15.65
C GLN A 155 -4.08 20.20 14.18
N LEU A 156 -5.18 19.53 13.79
CA LEU A 156 -5.46 19.21 12.39
C LEU A 156 -5.61 20.47 11.53
N GLU A 157 -6.27 21.50 12.07
CA GLU A 157 -6.40 22.80 11.40
C GLU A 157 -5.03 23.48 11.20
N GLU A 158 -4.16 23.46 12.21
CA GLU A 158 -2.80 24.01 12.12
C GLU A 158 -1.97 23.30 11.03
N ILE A 159 -2.07 21.96 10.97
CA ILE A 159 -1.41 21.17 9.92
C ILE A 159 -1.96 21.54 8.54
N MET A 160 -3.28 21.73 8.39
CA MET A 160 -3.87 22.15 7.13
C MET A 160 -3.42 23.53 6.69
N GLN A 161 -3.34 24.49 7.62
CA GLN A 161 -2.85 25.83 7.32
C GLN A 161 -1.42 25.79 6.79
N ASN A 162 -0.53 25.01 7.42
CA ASN A 162 0.82 24.83 6.90
C ASN A 162 0.84 24.12 5.54
N ALA A 163 -0.03 23.14 5.32
CA ALA A 163 -0.14 22.48 4.02
C ALA A 163 -0.60 23.44 2.92
N ASP A 164 -1.53 24.35 3.21
CA ASP A 164 -2.00 25.35 2.26
C ASP A 164 -0.95 26.42 1.98
N GLU A 165 -0.16 26.84 2.97
CA GLU A 165 0.98 27.75 2.79
C GLU A 165 2.04 27.14 1.84
N ILE A 166 2.40 25.88 2.05
CA ILE A 166 3.38 25.17 1.21
C ILE A 166 2.87 25.08 -0.23
N ARG A 167 1.60 24.70 -0.42
CA ARG A 167 1.00 24.60 -1.76
C ARG A 167 0.93 25.96 -2.45
N ALA A 168 0.57 27.02 -1.71
CA ALA A 168 0.52 28.38 -2.23
C ALA A 168 1.90 28.93 -2.62
N SER A 169 2.98 28.44 -2.00
CA SER A 169 4.34 28.85 -2.31
C SER A 169 4.94 28.23 -3.58
N TRP A 170 4.26 27.26 -4.20
CA TRP A 170 4.75 26.61 -5.42
C TRP A 170 5.00 27.63 -6.56
N PRO A 171 6.14 27.57 -7.27
CA PRO A 171 7.15 26.50 -7.30
C PRO A 171 8.32 26.65 -6.32
N LYS A 172 8.28 27.60 -5.37
CA LYS A 172 9.33 27.68 -4.35
C LYS A 172 9.20 26.47 -3.41
N ILE A 173 10.30 25.75 -3.23
CA ILE A 173 10.36 24.62 -2.31
C ILE A 173 10.36 25.18 -0.88
N THR A 174 9.20 25.22 -0.25
CA THR A 174 9.05 25.55 1.16
C THR A 174 8.99 24.27 1.96
N GLN A 175 9.84 24.15 2.98
CA GLN A 175 9.82 23.00 3.88
C GLN A 175 8.61 23.07 4.81
N PRO A 176 7.97 21.93 5.13
CA PRO A 176 6.96 21.89 6.17
C PRO A 176 7.50 22.35 7.52
N LYS A 177 6.60 22.88 8.35
CA LYS A 177 6.92 23.32 9.72
C LYS A 177 7.51 22.18 10.57
N TRP A 178 7.11 20.94 10.30
CA TRP A 178 7.56 19.75 11.01
C TRP A 178 8.24 18.77 10.05
N LYS A 179 9.29 18.09 10.51
CA LYS A 179 9.96 17.03 9.74
C LYS A 179 9.08 15.81 9.57
N SER A 180 8.32 15.47 10.61
CA SER A 180 7.38 14.37 10.57
C SER A 180 6.19 14.63 11.49
N ILE A 181 5.05 14.05 11.10
CA ILE A 181 3.84 14.02 11.93
C ILE A 181 3.27 12.61 11.84
N THR A 182 3.06 11.99 13.00
CA THR A 182 2.45 10.67 13.10
C THR A 182 1.13 10.78 13.88
N ALA A 183 0.04 10.33 13.28
CA ALA A 183 -1.25 10.24 13.92
C ALA A 183 -1.44 8.85 14.51
N THR A 184 -1.86 8.78 15.78
CA THR A 184 -2.44 7.57 16.36
C THR A 184 -3.95 7.62 16.18
N VAL A 185 -4.51 6.62 15.52
CA VAL A 185 -5.91 6.60 15.11
C VAL A 185 -6.58 5.26 15.42
N ILE A 186 -7.91 5.26 15.44
CA ILE A 186 -8.75 4.06 15.36
C ILE A 186 -9.71 4.19 14.17
N HIS A 187 -10.33 3.08 13.77
CA HIS A 187 -11.52 3.14 12.91
C HIS A 187 -12.62 3.93 13.61
N ASP A 188 -13.15 4.97 12.97
CA ASP A 188 -14.22 5.78 13.59
C ASP A 188 -15.50 4.94 13.73
N PRO A 189 -16.00 4.68 14.96
CA PRO A 189 -17.19 3.86 15.15
C PRO A 189 -18.47 4.45 14.53
N ASN A 190 -18.55 5.79 14.43
CA ASN A 190 -19.71 6.50 13.89
C ASN A 190 -19.63 6.68 12.37
N LYS A 191 -18.44 6.53 11.80
CA LYS A 191 -18.17 6.68 10.35
C LYS A 191 -17.31 5.53 9.83
N PHE A 192 -17.66 4.30 10.25
CA PHE A 192 -16.87 3.11 9.94
C PHE A 192 -16.69 2.94 8.42
N GLY A 193 -15.46 2.63 8.02
CA GLY A 193 -15.05 2.48 6.62
C GLY A 193 -14.99 3.77 5.81
N LYS A 194 -15.19 4.92 6.45
CA LYS A 194 -15.11 6.26 5.83
C LYS A 194 -14.18 7.21 6.57
N ALA A 195 -13.96 6.99 7.86
CA ALA A 195 -13.12 7.86 8.67
C ALA A 195 -12.24 7.10 9.67
N TYR A 196 -11.13 7.74 10.01
CA TYR A 196 -10.33 7.40 11.19
C TYR A 196 -10.47 8.49 12.24
N LEU A 197 -10.72 8.06 13.48
CA LEU A 197 -10.74 8.95 14.63
C LEU A 197 -9.32 9.16 15.12
N VAL A 198 -8.83 10.38 14.97
CA VAL A 198 -7.51 10.80 15.45
C VAL A 198 -7.57 10.97 16.96
N GLN A 199 -6.79 10.14 17.66
CA GLN A 199 -6.69 10.15 19.12
C GLN A 199 -5.52 11.01 19.60
N LYS A 200 -4.42 11.03 18.84
CA LYS A 200 -3.18 11.74 19.19
C LYS A 200 -2.39 12.11 17.94
N LEU A 201 -1.69 13.25 17.99
CA LEU A 201 -0.71 13.68 17.00
C LEU A 201 0.65 13.86 17.67
N ASP A 202 1.67 13.20 17.12
CA ASP A 202 3.06 13.33 17.52
C ASP A 202 3.83 14.11 16.45
N PHE A 203 4.56 15.16 16.88
CA PHE A 203 5.25 16.09 16.00
C PHE A 203 6.77 16.00 16.21
N VAL A 204 7.54 16.01 15.12
CA VAL A 204 9.00 16.12 15.18
C VAL A 204 9.46 17.40 14.49
N GLN A 205 10.24 18.20 15.21
CA GLN A 205 10.83 19.45 14.73
C GLN A 205 12.09 19.23 13.89
#